data_AF-A0A143HP44-F1
#
_entry.id   AF-A0A143HP44-F1
#
_cell.length_a   1.000
_cell.length_b   1.000
_cell.length_c   1.000
_cell.angle_alpha   90.00
_cell.angle_beta   90.00
_cell.angle_gamma   90.00
#
_symmetry.space_group_name_H-M   'P 1'
#
loop_
_entity.id
_entity.type
_entity.pdbx_description
1 polymer ?
#
loop_
_entity_poly.entity_id
_entity_poly.type
_entity_poly.pdbx_seq_one_letter_code
_entity_poly.pdbx_strand_id
1 'polypeptide(L)' 'MVKDRLAAYIHWKDTQSLVQAVAVMLKHELTPNVFRAFIEREGSGQDYALLQSLFSAGRQGEVTMTALETYLADILLQQP' A
#
# COMPACT_ATOMS: atom_id res chain seq x y z
N MET A 1 9.56 -7.05 7.52
CA MET A 1 8.22 -7.55 7.12
C MET A 1 7.42 -6.56 6.27
N VAL A 2 7.16 -5.31 6.70
CA VAL A 2 6.43 -4.32 5.86
C VAL A 2 7.33 -3.83 4.72
N LYS A 3 8.57 -3.41 5.03
CA LYS A 3 9.54 -2.98 4.01
C LYS A 3 9.81 -4.05 2.95
N ASP A 4 9.90 -5.33 3.31
CA ASP A 4 10.13 -6.43 2.35
C ASP A 4 8.96 -6.58 1.37
N ARG A 5 7.73 -6.46 1.88
CA ARG A 5 6.53 -6.48 1.03
C ARG A 5 6.41 -5.23 0.16
N LEU A 6 6.74 -4.07 0.70
CA LEU A 6 6.81 -2.84 -0.08
C LEU A 6 7.88 -2.94 -1.18
N ALA A 7 9.05 -3.51 -0.90
CA ALA A 7 10.08 -3.78 -1.90
C ALA A 7 9.60 -4.76 -2.98
N ALA A 8 8.93 -5.85 -2.60
CA ALA A 8 8.36 -6.79 -3.57
C ALA A 8 7.35 -6.10 -4.50
N TYR A 9 6.48 -5.25 -3.96
CA TYR A 9 5.60 -4.43 -4.79
C TYR A 9 6.36 -3.46 -5.69
N ILE A 10 7.33 -2.71 -5.14
CA ILE A 10 8.05 -1.68 -5.90
C ILE A 10 8.82 -2.30 -7.08
N HIS A 11 9.55 -3.38 -6.83
CA HIS A 11 10.47 -3.98 -7.79
C HIS A 11 9.78 -4.95 -8.75
N TRP A 12 8.71 -5.64 -8.32
CA TRP A 12 8.06 -6.69 -9.12
C TRP A 12 6.59 -6.39 -9.45
N LYS A 13 6.08 -5.23 -9.02
CA LYS A 13 4.67 -4.84 -9.16
C LYS A 13 3.69 -5.88 -8.61
N ASP A 14 4.13 -6.62 -7.59
CA ASP A 14 3.30 -7.57 -6.86
C ASP A 14 2.28 -6.83 -5.98
N THR A 15 1.06 -6.68 -6.50
CA THR A 15 -0.06 -6.01 -5.83
C THR A 15 -0.49 -6.74 -4.57
N GLN A 16 -0.31 -8.06 -4.48
CA GLN A 16 -0.63 -8.83 -3.28
C GLN A 16 0.29 -8.45 -2.13
N SER A 17 1.58 -8.26 -2.41
CA SER A 17 2.54 -7.76 -1.43
C SER A 17 2.17 -6.36 -0.92
N LEU A 18 1.68 -5.47 -1.78
CA LEU A 18 1.19 -4.15 -1.36
C LEU A 18 -0.02 -4.24 -0.42
N VAL A 19 -1.03 -5.04 -0.78
CA VAL A 19 -2.22 -5.28 0.06
C VAL A 19 -1.82 -5.81 1.43
N GLN A 20 -0.94 -6.81 1.47
CA GLN A 20 -0.47 -7.37 2.73
C GLN A 20 0.35 -6.37 3.56
N ALA A 21 1.16 -5.52 2.92
CA ALA A 21 1.89 -4.45 3.60
C ALA A 21 0.90 -3.50 4.29
N VAL A 22 -0.16 -3.07 3.58
CA VAL A 22 -1.20 -2.20 4.13
C VAL A 22 -1.99 -2.88 5.24
N ALA A 23 -2.36 -4.15 5.09
CA ALA A 23 -3.05 -4.90 6.13
C ALA A 23 -2.23 -4.95 7.44
N VAL A 24 -0.92 -5.22 7.35
CA VAL A 24 -0.02 -5.19 8.51
C VAL A 24 0.08 -3.78 9.07
N MET A 25 0.18 -2.75 8.23
CA MET A 25 0.24 -1.36 8.67
C MET A 25 -1.02 -0.95 9.44
N LEU A 26 -2.21 -1.28 8.94
CA LEU A 26 -3.49 -0.98 9.60
C LEU A 26 -3.61 -1.72 10.94
N LYS A 27 -3.27 -3.01 10.97
CA LYS A 27 -3.31 -3.82 12.19
C LYS A 27 -2.39 -3.30 13.30
N HIS A 28 -1.25 -2.73 12.94
CA HIS A 28 -0.23 -2.24 13.87
C HIS A 28 -0.18 -0.71 13.98
N GLU A 29 -1.19 -0.01 13.45
CA GLU A 29 -1.29 1.46 13.46
C GLU A 29 -0.05 2.19 12.89
N LEU A 30 0.66 1.54 11.95
CA LEU A 30 1.82 2.11 11.28
C LEU A 30 1.37 2.99 10.12
N THR A 31 1.72 4.27 10.17
CA THR A 31 1.32 5.22 9.12
C THR A 31 2.26 5.16 7.90
N PRO A 32 1.78 5.46 6.68
CA PRO A 32 2.62 5.51 5.48
C PRO A 32 3.84 6.42 5.62
N ASN A 33 3.75 7.49 6.43
CA ASN A 33 4.84 8.42 6.66
C ASN A 33 6.12 7.76 7.20
N VAL A 34 5.99 6.69 7.99
CA VAL A 34 7.12 5.91 8.53
C VAL A 34 7.94 5.25 7.42
N PHE A 35 7.32 4.97 6.27
CA PHE A 35 7.95 4.29 5.12
C PHE A 35 8.29 5.24 3.97
N ARG A 36 8.00 6.53 4.07
CA ARG A 36 8.19 7.50 3.00
C ARG A 36 9.62 7.50 2.45
N ALA A 37 10.61 7.70 3.33
CA ALA A 37 12.02 7.73 2.93
C ALA A 37 12.50 6.39 2.33
N PHE A 38 11.89 5.26 2.73
CA PHE A 38 12.20 3.97 2.14
C PHE A 38 11.65 3.87 0.71
N ILE A 39 10.41 4.29 0.49
CA ILE A 39 9.75 4.24 -0.82
C ILE A 39 10.39 5.24 -1.80
N GLU A 40 10.73 6.44 -1.35
CA GLU A 40 11.43 7.44 -2.18
C GLU A 40 12.82 6.98 -2.61
N ARG A 41 13.45 6.07 -1.86
CA ARG A 41 14.77 5.50 -2.22
C ARG A 41 14.67 4.32 -3.19
N GLU A 42 13.66 3.46 -3.01
CA GLU A 42 13.54 2.21 -3.76
C GLU A 42 12.64 2.33 -5.00
N GLY A 43 11.68 3.25 -4.98
CA GLY A 43 10.64 3.41 -5.99
C GLY A 43 10.42 4.86 -6.35
N SER A 44 9.16 5.26 -6.46
CA SER A 44 8.76 6.57 -6.93
C SER A 44 7.76 7.26 -6.01
N GLY A 45 7.55 8.56 -6.23
CA GLY A 45 6.47 9.30 -5.58
C GLY A 45 5.08 8.72 -5.89
N GLN A 46 4.90 8.05 -7.03
CA GLN A 46 3.63 7.37 -7.37
C GLN A 46 3.40 6.13 -6.50
N ASP A 47 4.45 5.34 -6.24
CA ASP A 47 4.34 4.18 -5.34
C ASP A 47 3.97 4.63 -3.92
N TYR A 48 4.51 5.77 -3.48
CA TYR A 48 4.14 6.37 -2.19
C TYR A 48 2.69 6.88 -2.18
N ALA A 49 2.26 7.58 -3.24
CA ALA A 49 0.90 8.07 -3.36
C ALA A 49 -0.11 6.91 -3.36
N LEU A 50 0.18 5.82 -4.07
CA LEU A 50 -0.67 4.63 -4.08
C LEU A 50 -0.78 4.00 -2.69
N LEU A 51 0.34 3.86 -1.98
CA LEU A 51 0.35 3.37 -0.60
C LEU A 51 -0.54 4.25 0.30
N GLN A 52 -0.43 5.58 0.18
CA GLN A 52 -1.25 6.50 0.96
C GLN A 52 -2.73 6.34 0.65
N SER A 53 -3.11 6.27 -0.62
CA SER A 53 -4.49 6.10 -1.06
C SER A 53 -5.07 4.79 -0.53
N LEU A 54 -4.35 3.67 -0.69
CA LEU A 54 -4.82 2.37 -0.23
C LEU A 54 -4.91 2.29 1.30
N PHE A 55 -3.92 2.84 2.02
CA PHE A 55 -3.98 2.91 3.48
C PHE A 55 -5.14 3.77 3.97
N SER A 56 -5.41 4.90 3.32
CA SER A 56 -6.54 5.78 3.66
C SER A 56 -7.88 5.08 3.43
N ALA A 57 -8.04 4.39 2.30
CA ALA A 57 -9.24 3.61 2.00
C ALA A 57 -9.46 2.52 3.05
N GLY A 58 -8.42 1.73 3.35
CA GLY A 58 -8.50 0.67 4.37
C GLY A 58 -8.76 1.20 5.79
N ARG A 59 -8.31 2.41 6.12
CA ARG A 59 -8.57 3.04 7.43
C ARG A 59 -10.01 3.54 7.58
N GLN A 60 -10.65 3.93 6.47
CA GLN A 60 -12.03 4.42 6.45
C GLN A 60 -13.05 3.31 6.21
N GLY A 61 -12.60 2.16 5.69
CA GLY A 61 -13.44 1.03 5.33
C GLY A 61 -13.16 -0.23 6.17
N GLU A 62 -13.47 -1.38 5.57
CA GLU A 62 -13.27 -2.68 6.19
C GLU A 62 -11.83 -3.17 6.00
N VAL A 63 -11.21 -3.66 7.08
CA VAL A 63 -9.83 -4.18 7.05
C VAL A 63 -9.84 -5.70 6.85
N THR A 64 -10.27 -6.12 5.65
CA THR A 64 -10.12 -7.50 5.16
C THR A 64 -9.26 -7.52 3.91
N MET A 65 -8.64 -8.67 3.61
CA MET A 65 -7.81 -8.80 2.40
C MET A 65 -8.62 -8.51 1.14
N THR A 66 -9.84 -9.07 1.05
CA THR A 66 -10.75 -8.85 -0.09
C THR A 66 -11.17 -7.39 -0.24
N ALA A 67 -11.44 -6.68 0.86
CA ALA A 67 -11.77 -5.26 0.81
C ALA A 67 -10.57 -4.43 0.33
N LEU A 68 -9.37 -4.69 0.84
CA LEU A 68 -8.15 -3.99 0.42
C LEU A 68 -7.80 -4.26 -1.05
N GLU A 69 -7.99 -5.49 -1.55
CA GLU A 69 -7.84 -5.82 -2.97
C GLU A 69 -8.83 -5.04 -3.83
N THR A 70 -10.07 -4.93 -3.37
CA THR A 70 -11.13 -4.15 -4.04
C THR A 70 -10.75 -2.67 -4.10
N TYR A 71 -10.34 -2.08 -2.98
CA TYR A 71 -9.89 -0.68 -2.94
C TYR A 71 -8.69 -0.43 -3.85
N LEU A 72 -7.74 -1.37 -3.89
CA LEU A 72 -6.59 -1.25 -4.79
C LEU A 72 -7.03 -1.27 -6.26
N ALA A 73 -7.93 -2.17 -6.64
CA ALA A 73 -8.48 -2.22 -8.00
C ALA A 73 -9.16 -0.90 -8.38
N ASP A 74 -10.01 -0.36 -7.51
CA ASP A 74 -10.70 0.92 -7.74
C ASP A 74 -9.71 2.08 -7.90
N ILE A 75 -8.68 2.16 -7.06
CA ILE A 75 -7.65 3.21 -7.16
C ILE A 75 -6.92 3.12 -8.50
N LEU A 76 -6.59 1.92 -8.97
CA LEU A 76 -5.89 1.73 -10.23
C LEU A 76 -6.74 2.07 -11.45
N LEU A 77 -8.05 1.83 -11.39
CA LEU A 77 -9.00 2.18 -12.46
C LEU A 77 -9.27 3.69 -12.57
N GLN A 78 -9.04 4.44 -11.49
CA GLN A 78 -9.25 5.89 -11.45
C GLN A 78 -8.02 6.71 -11.85
N GLN A 79 -6.86 6.07 -12.05
CA GLN A 79 -5.67 6.77 -12.54
C GLN A 79 -5.74 6.90 -14.08
N PRO A 80 -5.60 8.12 -14.63
CA PRO A 80 -5.66 8.38 -16.07
C PRO A 80 -4.44 7.83 -16.84
#